data_AF-A0A3L7UQU3-F1
#
_entry.id   AF-A0A3L7UQU3-F1
#
_cell.length_a   1.000
_cell.length_b   1.000
_cell.length_c   1.000
_cell.angle_alpha   90.00
_cell.angle_beta   90.00
_cell.angle_gamma   90.00
#
_symmetry.space_group_name_H-M   'P 1'
#
loop_
_entity.id
_entity.type
_entity.pdbx_description
1 polymer ?
#
loop_
_entity_poly.entity_id
_entity_poly.type
_entity_poly.pdbx_seq_one_letter_code
_entity_poly.pdbx_strand_id
1 'polypeptide(L)'
;MTEIKLHVAESFRPAFRFALLQQIPFVILCLLMLDCGWLAKLCGIAMLGFWIVAFTIMARRPMLPTPLDIVFIRWGFFPIVAATCLLALRLAR
;
A
#
# COMPACT_ATOMS: atom_id res chain seq x y z
N MET A 1 -12.24 27.93 -0.18
CA MET A 1 -11.43 26.94 0.56
C MET A 1 -12.39 25.84 1.00
N THR A 2 -12.71 24.95 0.09
CA THR A 2 -13.76 23.93 0.24
C THR A 2 -13.29 22.85 1.20
N GLU A 3 -13.93 22.81 2.37
CA GLU A 3 -13.87 21.72 3.34
C GLU A 3 -14.25 20.41 2.64
N ILE A 4 -13.25 19.66 2.17
CA ILE A 4 -13.44 18.25 1.84
C ILE A 4 -13.59 17.54 3.18
N LYS A 5 -14.78 17.63 3.78
CA LYS A 5 -15.26 16.65 4.76
C LYS A 5 -15.37 15.35 3.99
N LEU A 6 -14.23 14.68 3.82
CA LEU A 6 -14.12 13.35 3.27
C LEU A 6 -14.88 12.48 4.27
N HIS A 7 -16.19 12.32 4.06
CA HIS A 7 -17.02 11.29 4.70
C HIS A 7 -16.56 9.94 4.15
N VAL A 8 -15.28 9.63 4.32
CA VAL A 8 -14.73 8.29 4.21
C VAL A 8 -15.43 7.52 5.31
N ALA A 9 -16.17 6.49 4.91
CA ALA A 9 -16.82 5.61 5.86
C ALA A 9 -15.81 5.23 6.96
N GLU A 10 -16.22 5.34 8.23
CA GLU A 10 -15.34 5.04 9.38
C GLU A 10 -14.74 3.63 9.29
N SER A 11 -15.39 2.74 8.54
CA SER A 11 -14.93 1.39 8.21
C SER A 11 -13.58 1.32 7.50
N PHE A 12 -13.14 2.36 6.78
CA PHE A 12 -11.80 2.38 6.16
C PHE A 12 -10.68 2.71 7.15
N ARG A 13 -10.95 3.46 8.22
CA ARG A 13 -9.95 3.89 9.20
C ARG A 13 -9.15 2.73 9.81
N PRO A 14 -9.76 1.64 10.30
CA PRO A 14 -9.01 0.52 10.86
C PRO A 14 -8.17 -0.20 9.80
N ALA A 15 -8.66 -0.31 8.56
CA ALA A 15 -7.91 -0.91 7.46
C ALA A 15 -6.67 -0.09 7.10
N PHE A 16 -6.79 1.24 7.02
CA PHE A 16 -5.65 2.13 6.79
C PHE A 16 -4.63 2.11 7.94
N ARG A 17 -5.10 2.11 9.18
CA ARG A 17 -4.21 2.04 10.34
C ARG A 17 -3.42 0.74 10.34
N PHE A 18 -4.07 -0.39 10.01
CA PHE A 18 -3.39 -1.66 9.85
C PHE A 18 -2.37 -1.62 8.69
N ALA A 19 -2.75 -1.02 7.56
CA ALA A 19 -1.87 -0.88 6.41
C ALA A 19 -0.60 -0.07 6.71
N LEU A 20 -0.73 1.02 7.47
CA LEU A 20 0.41 1.80 7.91
C LEU A 20 1.27 1.06 8.96
N LEU A 21 0.62 0.38 9.90
CA LEU A 21 1.32 -0.42 10.91
C LEU A 21 2.14 -1.56 10.32
N GLN A 22 1.73 -2.16 9.19
CA GLN A 22 2.57 -3.12 8.47
C GLN A 22 3.63 -2.45 7.59
N GLN A 23 3.32 -1.34 6.92
CA GLN A 23 4.23 -0.69 5.97
C GLN A 23 5.42 -0.04 6.66
N ILE A 24 5.21 0.67 7.77
CA ILE A 24 6.28 1.41 8.46
C ILE A 24 7.44 0.49 8.89
N PRO A 25 7.22 -0.59 9.67
CA PRO A 25 8.32 -1.47 10.07
C PRO A 25 8.95 -2.15 8.87
N PHE A 26 8.16 -2.53 7.85
CA PHE A 26 8.68 -3.18 6.66
C PHE A 26 9.59 -2.27 5.82
N VAL A 27 9.21 -0.99 5.64
CA VAL A 27 10.02 0.01 4.94
C VAL A 27 11.31 0.28 5.72
N ILE A 28 11.22 0.39 7.05
CA ILE A 28 12.41 0.54 7.91
C ILE A 28 13.35 -0.66 7.70
N LEU A 29 12.84 -1.89 7.73
CA LEU A 29 13.65 -3.08 7.46
C LEU A 29 14.32 -3.03 6.08
N CYS A 30 13.58 -2.64 5.03
CA CYS A 30 14.15 -2.50 3.68
C CYS A 30 15.25 -1.43 3.61
N LEU A 31 15.14 -0.35 4.39
CA LEU A 31 16.16 0.70 4.46
C LEU A 31 17.40 0.27 5.23
N LEU A 32 17.26 -0.66 6.19
CA LEU A 32 18.37 -1.21 6.96
C LEU A 32 19.12 -2.33 6.22
N MET A 33 18.58 -2.84 5.11
CA MET A 33 19.27 -3.89 4.36
C MET A 33 20.53 -3.34 3.68
N LEU A 34 21.62 -4.10 3.78
CA LEU A 34 22.92 -3.74 3.22
C LEU A 34 23.02 -4.10 1.72
N ASP A 35 21.99 -3.74 0.96
CA ASP A 35 21.82 -4.11 -0.45
C ASP A 35 21.96 -2.89 -1.39
N CYS A 36 22.71 -1.88 -0.93
CA CYS A 36 22.86 -0.58 -1.61
C CYS A 36 21.51 0.11 -1.91
N GLY A 37 20.46 -0.18 -1.13
CA GLY A 37 19.15 0.44 -1.26
C GLY A 37 18.31 -0.12 -2.40
N TRP A 38 18.64 -1.31 -2.92
CA TRP A 38 17.88 -1.96 -3.99
C TRP A 38 16.46 -2.34 -3.55
N LEU A 39 16.31 -3.03 -2.41
CA LEU A 39 15.03 -3.36 -1.78
C LEU A 39 14.27 -2.11 -1.36
N ALA A 40 14.96 -1.09 -0.85
CA ALA A 40 14.33 0.18 -0.52
C ALA A 40 13.66 0.83 -1.74
N LYS A 41 14.31 0.80 -2.91
CA LYS A 41 13.72 1.29 -4.17
C LYS A 41 12.51 0.46 -4.61
N LEU A 42 12.62 -0.87 -4.58
CA LEU A 42 11.50 -1.76 -4.93
C LEU A 42 10.31 -1.59 -3.99
N CYS A 43 10.56 -1.48 -2.69
CA CYS A 43 9.55 -1.23 -1.68
C CYS A 43 8.86 0.13 -1.92
N GLY A 44 9.63 1.17 -2.27
CA GLY A 44 9.10 2.48 -2.65
C GLY A 44 8.16 2.42 -3.86
N ILE A 45 8.56 1.70 -4.93
CA ILE A 45 7.72 1.50 -6.12
C ILE A 45 6.41 0.77 -5.76
N ALA A 46 6.52 -0.33 -5.01
CA ALA A 46 5.37 -1.11 -4.56
C ALA A 46 4.42 -0.29 -3.68
N MET A 47 4.98 0.55 -2.79
CA MET A 47 4.21 1.44 -1.92
C MET A 47 3.43 2.47 -2.74
N LEU A 48 4.06 3.12 -3.72
CA LEU A 48 3.38 4.07 -4.60
C LEU A 48 2.23 3.40 -5.37
N GLY A 49 2.47 2.22 -5.95
CA GLY A 49 1.43 1.46 -6.64
C GLY A 49 0.25 1.10 -5.74
N PHE A 50 0.52 0.61 -4.53
CA PHE A 50 -0.50 0.29 -3.53
C PHE A 50 -1.37 1.52 -3.20
N TRP A 51 -0.75 2.66 -2.90
CA TRP A 51 -1.50 3.87 -2.53
C TRP A 51 -2.31 4.44 -3.68
N ILE A 52 -1.83 4.38 -4.92
CA ILE A 52 -2.62 4.76 -6.10
C ILE A 52 -3.90 3.91 -6.19
N VAL A 53 -3.81 2.60 -6.01
CA VAL A 53 -4.98 1.72 -6.01
C VAL A 53 -5.89 2.01 -4.81
N ALA A 54 -5.33 2.21 -3.62
CA ALA A 54 -6.12 2.53 -2.43
C ALA A 54 -6.89 3.86 -2.60
N PHE A 55 -6.25 4.90 -3.12
CA PHE A 55 -6.90 6.18 -3.39
C PHE A 55 -7.95 6.09 -4.49
N THR A 56 -7.71 5.31 -5.54
CA THR A 56 -8.72 5.11 -6.59
C THR A 56 -9.94 4.35 -6.08
N ILE A 57 -9.76 3.35 -5.20
CA ILE A 57 -10.87 2.66 -4.52
C ILE A 57 -11.69 3.66 -3.69
N MET A 58 -11.01 4.49 -2.88
CA MET A 58 -11.68 5.51 -2.07
C MET A 58 -12.41 6.55 -2.91
N ALA A 59 -11.81 6.99 -4.02
CA ALA A 59 -12.42 7.95 -4.94
C ALA A 59 -13.64 7.37 -5.66
N ARG A 60 -13.64 6.07 -5.97
CA ARG A 60 -14.76 5.38 -6.64
C ARG A 60 -15.88 5.00 -5.68
N ARG A 61 -15.57 4.62 -4.43
CA ARG A 61 -16.54 4.09 -3.46
C ARG A 61 -16.30 4.64 -2.04
N PRO A 62 -16.47 5.95 -1.81
CA PRO A 62 -16.13 6.56 -0.52
C PRO A 62 -17.02 6.11 0.66
N MET A 63 -18.29 5.77 0.38
CA MET A 63 -19.29 5.45 1.42
C MET A 63 -19.73 3.97 1.47
N LEU A 64 -19.51 3.20 0.40
CA LEU A 64 -19.93 1.80 0.27
C LEU A 64 -18.74 0.90 -0.07
N PRO A 65 -17.83 0.66 0.89
CA PRO A 65 -16.73 -0.28 0.71
C PRO A 65 -17.26 -1.68 0.47
N THR A 66 -16.72 -2.36 -0.53
CA THR A 66 -16.93 -3.81 -0.64
C THR A 66 -15.99 -4.55 0.31
N PRO A 67 -16.32 -5.78 0.71
CA PRO A 67 -15.42 -6.59 1.54
C PRO A 67 -14.04 -6.78 0.91
N LEU A 68 -13.99 -6.87 -0.44
CA LEU A 68 -12.75 -6.99 -1.20
C LEU A 68 -11.88 -5.73 -1.10
N ASP A 69 -12.48 -4.54 -1.11
CA ASP A 69 -11.76 -3.27 -0.96
C ASP A 69 -11.06 -3.19 0.41
N ILE A 70 -11.76 -3.62 1.47
CA ILE A 70 -11.22 -3.64 2.83
C ILE A 70 -10.08 -4.65 2.95
N VAL A 71 -10.24 -5.85 2.38
CA VAL A 71 -9.20 -6.88 2.37
C VAL A 71 -7.98 -6.39 1.58
N PHE A 72 -8.19 -5.74 0.44
CA PHE A 72 -7.10 -5.16 -0.35
C PHE A 72 -6.34 -4.08 0.42
N ILE A 73 -7.01 -3.14 1.06
CA ILE A 73 -6.32 -2.11 1.85
C ILE A 73 -5.57 -2.74 3.02
N ARG A 74 -6.14 -3.77 3.65
CA ARG A 74 -5.52 -4.40 4.83
C ARG A 74 -4.32 -5.29 4.48
N TRP A 75 -4.40 -6.07 3.41
CA TRP A 75 -3.40 -7.11 3.07
C TRP A 75 -2.72 -6.93 1.72
N GLY A 76 -3.17 -6.00 0.88
CA GLY A 76 -2.70 -5.83 -0.49
C GLY A 76 -1.25 -5.36 -0.62
N PHE A 77 -0.66 -4.80 0.43
CA PHE A 77 0.73 -4.37 0.41
C PHE A 77 1.72 -5.53 0.20
N PHE A 78 1.61 -6.61 0.96
CA PHE A 78 2.49 -7.78 0.85
C PHE A 78 2.51 -8.44 -0.54
N PRO A 79 1.37 -8.77 -1.18
CA PRO A 79 1.37 -9.36 -2.51
C PRO A 79 1.92 -8.40 -3.57
N ILE A 80 1.69 -7.08 -3.45
CA ILE A 80 2.26 -6.09 -4.38
C ILE A 80 3.79 -6.02 -4.24
N VAL A 81 4.31 -5.98 -3.02
CA VAL A 81 5.76 -6.03 -2.77
C VAL A 81 6.36 -7.32 -3.32
N ALA A 82 5.75 -8.47 -3.01
CA ALA A 82 6.20 -9.77 -3.50
C ALA A 82 6.22 -9.83 -5.03
N ALA A 83 5.15 -9.36 -5.70
CA ALA A 83 5.09 -9.30 -7.16
C ALA A 83 6.15 -8.36 -7.73
N THR A 84 6.38 -7.20 -7.12
CA THR A 84 7.41 -6.23 -7.54
C THR A 84 8.81 -6.85 -7.42
N CYS A 85 9.11 -7.52 -6.31
CA CYS A 85 10.37 -8.23 -6.13
C CYS A 85 10.54 -9.39 -7.13
N LEU A 86 9.49 -10.19 -7.37
CA LEU A 86 9.53 -11.28 -8.34
C LEU A 86 9.78 -10.76 -9.76
N LEU A 87 9.12 -9.67 -10.16
CA LEU A 87 9.34 -9.02 -11.45
C LEU A 87 10.77 -8.48 -11.57
N ALA A 88 11.27 -7.82 -10.53
CA ALA A 88 12.64 -7.31 -10.51
C ALA A 88 13.68 -8.44 -10.64
N LEU A 89 13.48 -9.56 -9.93
CA LEU A 89 14.34 -10.73 -10.04
C LEU A 89 14.29 -11.39 -11.43
N ARG A 90 13.12 -11.36 -12.09
CA ARG A 90 12.95 -11.88 -13.45
C ARG A 90 13.65 -11.00 -14.49
N LEU A 91 13.62 -9.68 -14.31
CA LEU A 91 14.26 -8.73 -15.23
C LEU A 91 15.78 -8.64 -15.04
N ALA A 92 16.29 -9.05 -13.86
CA ALA A 92 17.71 -9.06 -13.56
C ALA A 92 18.45 -10.34 -14.02
N ARG A 93 17.73 -11.33 -14.54
CA ARG A 93 18.29 -12.54 -15.19
C ARG A 93 18.33 -12.36 -16.70
#